data_AF-V5HGP0-F1
#
_entry.id   AF-V5HGP0-F1
#
_cell.length_a   1.000
_cell.length_b   1.000
_cell.length_c   1.000
_cell.angle_alpha   90.00
_cell.angle_beta   90.00
_cell.angle_gamma   90.00
#
_symmetry.space_group_name_H-M   'P 1'
#
loop_
_entity.id
_entity.type
_entity.pdbx_description
1 polymer ?
#
loop_
_entity_poly.entity_id
_entity_poly.type
_entity_poly.pdbx_seq_one_letter_code
_entity_poly.pdbx_strand_id
1 'polypeptide(L)'
;MLLVVFAMVLILPALKSGGFLSGTELYDDCMDYLSEAGDLKCGLDGLGTFRDYYPSSCTLKCERPGSPKLPRHICTPGLGVECTLRAREGLRNLIDGLTKQKKEVLKK
;
A
#
# COMPACT_ATOMS: atom_id res chain seq x y z
N MET A 1 42.85 -23.37 -31.07
CA MET A 1 43.02 -22.53 -29.87
C MET A 1 41.86 -21.55 -29.83
N LEU A 2 41.04 -21.64 -28.79
CA LEU A 2 39.79 -20.90 -28.61
C LEU A 2 40.11 -19.45 -28.25
N LEU A 3 39.95 -18.53 -29.20
CA LEU A 3 40.00 -17.11 -28.90
C LEU A 3 38.66 -16.70 -28.28
N VAL A 4 38.73 -16.68 -26.96
CA VAL A 4 37.83 -16.02 -26.02
C VAL A 4 37.59 -14.59 -26.47
N VAL A 5 36.36 -14.30 -26.89
CA VAL A 5 35.72 -13.04 -26.51
C VAL A 5 34.22 -13.30 -26.46
N PHE A 6 33.76 -13.61 -25.24
CA PHE A 6 32.37 -13.45 -24.85
C PHE A 6 31.97 -12.05 -25.31
N ALA A 7 31.15 -11.97 -26.35
CA ALA A 7 30.48 -10.74 -26.73
C ALA A 7 29.63 -10.39 -25.52
N MET A 8 30.19 -9.51 -24.69
CA MET A 8 29.53 -8.80 -23.62
C MET A 8 28.14 -8.46 -24.12
N VAL A 9 27.16 -8.85 -23.30
CA VAL A 9 25.75 -8.52 -23.33
C VAL A 9 25.64 -7.01 -23.48
N LEU A 10 25.83 -6.55 -24.71
CA LEU A 10 25.81 -5.17 -25.08
C LEU A 10 24.33 -4.80 -25.13
N ILE A 11 23.97 -4.08 -24.08
CA ILE A 11 22.96 -3.04 -24.11
C ILE A 11 21.55 -3.63 -24.24
N LEU A 12 21.03 -4.14 -23.13
CA LEU A 12 19.63 -3.91 -22.81
C LEU A 12 19.56 -2.53 -22.16
N PRO A 13 19.18 -1.45 -22.87
CA PRO A 13 18.63 -0.29 -22.21
C PRO A 13 17.18 -0.65 -21.89
N ALA A 14 16.99 -1.53 -20.91
CA ALA A 14 15.68 -1.90 -20.40
C ALA A 14 15.62 -1.76 -18.88
N LEU A 15 16.49 -0.96 -18.28
CA LEU A 15 16.00 -0.12 -17.19
C LEU A 15 15.18 0.98 -17.85
N LYS A 16 13.94 0.60 -18.17
CA LYS A 16 12.82 1.51 -18.34
C LYS A 16 12.70 2.21 -16.99
N SER A 17 13.54 3.23 -16.79
CA SER A 17 13.30 4.31 -15.85
C SER A 17 11.88 4.74 -16.17
N GLY A 18 10.94 4.31 -15.33
CA GLY A 18 9.53 4.67 -15.39
C GLY A 18 9.49 6.19 -15.29
N GLY A 19 9.60 6.83 -16.45
CA GLY A 19 9.69 8.26 -16.58
C GLY A 19 8.39 8.83 -16.08
N PHE A 20 8.43 9.38 -14.87
CA PHE A 20 7.99 10.72 -14.50
C PHE A 20 6.77 11.31 -15.27
N LEU A 21 5.78 10.46 -15.53
CA LEU A 21 4.36 10.78 -15.69
C LEU A 21 3.55 10.18 -14.52
N SER A 22 4.23 9.40 -13.66
CA SER A 22 3.67 8.53 -12.61
C SER A 22 3.15 9.22 -11.35
N GLY A 23 3.25 10.53 -11.18
CA GLY A 23 2.89 11.16 -9.90
C GLY A 23 1.40 11.02 -9.56
N THR A 24 0.53 11.26 -10.53
CA THR A 24 -0.93 11.14 -10.39
C THR A 24 -1.36 9.69 -10.31
N GLU A 25 -0.87 8.83 -11.21
CA GLU A 25 -1.18 7.38 -11.17
C GLU A 25 -0.71 6.73 -9.86
N LEU A 26 0.46 7.13 -9.33
CA LEU A 26 0.96 6.63 -8.06
C LEU A 26 0.11 7.10 -6.88
N TYR A 27 -0.38 8.35 -6.92
CA TYR A 27 -1.28 8.88 -5.90
C TYR A 27 -2.64 8.16 -5.92
N ASP A 28 -3.25 8.02 -7.09
CA ASP A 28 -4.54 7.34 -7.26
C ASP A 28 -4.44 5.88 -6.79
N ASP A 29 -3.42 5.14 -7.27
CA ASP A 29 -3.15 3.76 -6.83
C ASP A 29 -2.99 3.64 -5.30
N CYS A 30 -2.31 4.62 -4.69
CA CYS A 30 -2.04 4.63 -3.26
C CYS A 30 -3.31 4.87 -2.44
N MET A 31 -4.17 5.79 -2.88
CA MET A 31 -5.44 6.08 -2.21
C MET A 31 -6.45 4.95 -2.39
N ASP A 32 -6.41 4.24 -3.51
CA ASP A 32 -7.17 3.00 -3.71
C ASP A 32 -6.74 1.91 -2.72
N TYR A 33 -5.42 1.70 -2.55
CA TYR A 33 -4.93 0.76 -1.53
C TYR A 33 -5.26 1.20 -0.11
N LEU A 34 -5.28 2.51 0.18
CA LEU A 34 -5.73 3.01 1.49
C LEU A 34 -7.19 2.64 1.75
N SER A 35 -8.04 2.81 0.74
CA SER A 35 -9.46 2.48 0.83
C SER A 35 -9.67 0.98 1.03
N GLU A 36 -8.98 0.13 0.25
CA GLU A 36 -9.05 -1.33 0.39
C GLU A 36 -8.55 -1.81 1.76
N ALA A 37 -7.40 -1.30 2.22
CA ALA A 37 -6.88 -1.60 3.55
C ALA A 37 -7.85 -1.14 4.65
N GLY A 38 -8.46 0.02 4.45
CA GLY A 38 -9.47 0.58 5.32
C GLY A 38 -10.68 -0.34 5.46
N ASP A 39 -11.24 -0.79 4.34
CA ASP A 39 -12.42 -1.66 4.31
C ASP A 39 -12.13 -3.01 4.98
N LEU A 40 -10.97 -3.61 4.67
CA LEU A 40 -10.55 -4.85 5.32
C LEU A 40 -10.40 -4.67 6.83
N LYS A 41 -9.77 -3.58 7.27
CA LYS A 41 -9.52 -3.33 8.70
C LYS A 41 -10.80 -3.03 9.47
N CYS A 42 -11.63 -2.12 8.96
CA CYS A 42 -12.93 -1.80 9.55
C CYS A 42 -13.84 -3.03 9.60
N GLY A 43 -13.85 -3.84 8.54
CA GLY A 43 -14.63 -5.08 8.48
C GLY A 43 -14.16 -6.12 9.50
N LEU A 44 -12.85 -6.35 9.60
CA LEU A 44 -12.26 -7.29 10.56
C LEU A 44 -12.47 -6.86 12.02
N ASP A 45 -12.44 -5.57 12.29
CA ASP A 45 -12.69 -5.02 13.62
C ASP A 45 -14.21 -4.93 13.94
N GLY A 46 -15.09 -5.35 13.02
CA GLY A 46 -16.54 -5.34 13.21
C GLY A 46 -17.18 -3.95 13.13
N LEU A 47 -16.45 -2.97 12.58
CA LEU A 47 -16.80 -1.55 12.54
C LEU A 47 -17.52 -1.14 11.24
N GLY A 48 -17.82 -2.08 10.35
CA GLY A 48 -18.48 -1.82 9.06
C GLY A 48 -17.49 -1.46 7.95
N THR A 49 -17.91 -0.62 7.00
CA THR A 49 -17.05 -0.19 5.88
C THR A 49 -16.18 1.01 6.23
N PHE A 50 -15.12 1.20 5.45
CA PHE A 50 -14.31 2.40 5.47
C PHE A 50 -15.12 3.60 4.98
N ARG A 51 -14.91 4.76 5.63
CA ARG A 51 -15.55 6.02 5.27
C ARG A 51 -14.54 7.10 4.92
N ASP A 52 -13.47 7.19 5.70
CA ASP A 52 -12.38 8.16 5.54
C ASP A 52 -11.23 7.80 6.48
N TYR A 53 -10.22 8.65 6.61
CA TYR A 53 -9.24 8.60 7.68
C TYR A 53 -8.97 10.00 8.26
N TYR A 54 -8.38 10.04 9.45
CA TYR A 54 -7.97 11.26 10.13
C TYR A 54 -6.44 11.42 9.99
N PRO A 55 -5.95 12.36 9.16
CA PRO A 55 -4.51 12.59 8.96
C PRO A 55 -3.75 12.97 10.23
N SER A 56 -4.41 13.71 11.13
CA SER A 56 -3.79 14.19 12.37
C SER A 56 -3.46 13.07 13.35
N SER A 57 -4.31 12.04 13.44
CA SER A 57 -4.16 10.91 14.35
C SER A 57 -3.71 9.62 13.68
N CYS A 58 -3.67 9.59 12.34
CA CYS A 58 -3.44 8.38 11.54
C CYS A 58 -4.39 7.24 11.93
N THR A 59 -5.67 7.56 12.03
CA THR A 59 -6.72 6.58 12.34
C THR A 59 -7.74 6.52 11.24
N LEU A 60 -8.22 5.32 10.92
CA LEU A 60 -9.33 5.11 10.01
C LEU A 60 -10.63 5.60 10.65
N LYS A 61 -11.53 6.11 9.82
CA LYS A 61 -12.91 6.40 10.13
C LYS A 61 -13.75 5.30 9.49
N CYS A 62 -14.33 4.45 10.34
CA CYS A 62 -15.23 3.40 9.92
C CYS A 62 -16.71 3.87 10.01
N GLU A 63 -17.63 3.07 9.49
CA GLU A 63 -19.06 3.32 9.58
C GLU A 63 -19.59 3.36 11.02
N ARG A 64 -19.11 2.45 11.89
CA ARG A 64 -19.46 2.39 13.31
C ARG A 64 -18.39 3.08 14.17
N PRO A 65 -18.74 3.51 15.40
CA PRO A 65 -17.78 4.11 16.31
C PRO A 65 -16.56 3.22 16.56
N GLY A 66 -15.39 3.75 16.22
CA GLY A 66 -14.11 3.08 16.35
C GLY A 66 -13.10 3.73 15.40
N SER A 67 -11.84 3.78 15.81
CA SER A 67 -10.79 4.46 15.05
C SER A 67 -9.50 3.65 14.98
N PRO A 68 -9.49 2.53 14.22
CA PRO A 68 -8.31 1.70 14.06
C PRO A 68 -7.12 2.51 13.55
N LYS A 69 -5.93 2.30 14.13
CA LYS A 69 -4.72 3.04 13.75
C LYS A 69 -4.08 2.48 12.49
N LEU A 70 -3.65 3.38 11.62
CA LEU A 70 -2.74 3.07 10.53
C LEU A 70 -1.29 2.95 11.05
N PRO A 71 -0.49 2.04 10.50
CA PRO A 71 0.94 1.96 10.77
C PRO A 71 1.68 3.28 10.46
N ARG A 72 2.65 3.64 11.31
CA ARG A 72 3.43 4.89 11.18
C ARG A 72 4.26 5.00 9.90
N HIS A 73 4.57 3.87 9.26
CA HIS A 73 5.31 3.87 8.00
C HIS A 73 4.41 4.10 6.78
N ILE A 74 3.09 4.10 6.97
CA ILE A 74 2.06 4.39 5.95
C ILE A 74 1.52 5.81 6.14
N CYS A 75 1.28 6.20 7.40
CA CYS A 75 0.71 7.50 7.74
C CYS A 75 1.57 8.19 8.80
N THR A 76 1.88 9.46 8.56
CA THR A 76 2.60 10.33 9.50
C THR A 76 1.61 11.27 10.19
N PRO A 77 1.47 11.25 11.53
CA PRO A 77 0.52 12.12 12.23
C PRO A 77 0.72 13.60 11.89
N GLY A 78 -0.36 14.27 11.49
CA GLY A 78 -0.36 15.67 11.09
C GLY A 78 -0.12 15.91 9.60
N LEU A 79 0.56 14.98 8.90
CA LEU A 79 0.76 15.01 7.45
C LEU A 79 -0.23 14.08 6.72
N GLY A 80 -0.60 12.96 7.33
CA GLY A 80 -1.45 11.94 6.73
C GLY A 80 -0.68 10.89 5.92
N VAL A 81 -1.36 10.31 4.94
CA VAL A 81 -0.75 9.35 4.02
C VAL A 81 -0.09 10.13 2.89
N GLU A 82 1.23 10.22 2.95
CA GLU A 82 2.03 10.75 1.84
C GLU A 82 2.31 9.61 0.88
N CYS A 83 1.65 9.62 -0.28
CA CYS A 83 1.74 8.59 -1.31
C CYS A 83 3.13 8.56 -1.97
N THR A 84 4.07 8.02 -1.23
CA THR A 84 5.42 7.64 -1.64
C THR A 84 5.43 6.16 -1.99
N LEU A 85 6.47 5.69 -2.69
CA LEU A 85 6.67 4.25 -2.93
C LEU A 85 6.64 3.43 -1.63
N ARG A 86 7.18 3.99 -0.54
CA ARG A 86 7.20 3.35 0.78
C ARG A 86 5.79 3.20 1.37
N ALA A 87 4.97 4.25 1.32
CA ALA A 87 3.61 4.21 1.83
C ALA A 87 2.73 3.25 1.02
N ARG A 88 2.87 3.28 -0.32
CA ARG A 88 2.19 2.36 -1.25
C ARG A 88 2.51 0.90 -0.93
N GLU A 89 3.79 0.58 -0.77
CA GLU A 89 4.21 -0.78 -0.43
C GLU A 89 3.77 -1.19 0.98
N GLY A 90 3.79 -0.26 1.94
CA GLY A 90 3.24 -0.49 3.27
C GLY A 90 1.75 -0.84 3.24
N LEU A 91 0.96 -0.15 2.43
CA LEU A 91 -0.47 -0.43 2.25
C LEU A 91 -0.71 -1.82 1.63
N ARG A 92 0.05 -2.20 0.60
CA ARG A 92 -0.02 -3.55 0.02
C ARG A 92 0.26 -4.64 1.05
N ASN A 93 1.34 -4.50 1.80
CA ASN A 93 1.69 -5.45 2.86
C ASN A 93 0.62 -5.50 3.96
N LEU A 94 -0.02 -4.37 4.28
CA LEU A 94 -1.14 -4.32 5.21
C LEU A 94 -2.36 -5.07 4.65
N ILE A 95 -2.73 -4.87 3.39
CA ILE A 95 -3.81 -5.60 2.70
C ILE A 95 -3.57 -7.10 2.74
N ASP A 96 -2.36 -7.55 2.40
CA ASP A 96 -1.99 -8.97 2.43
C ASP A 96 -2.13 -9.58 3.84
N GLY A 97 -1.64 -8.85 4.85
CA GLY A 97 -1.75 -9.25 6.25
C GLY A 97 -3.20 -9.38 6.72
N LEU A 98 -4.04 -8.38 6.41
CA LEU A 98 -5.47 -8.38 6.76
C LEU A 98 -6.23 -9.47 6.00
N THR A 99 -5.92 -9.67 4.72
CA THR A 99 -6.54 -10.73 3.91
C THR A 99 -6.22 -12.11 4.48
N LYS A 100 -4.97 -12.34 4.91
CA LYS A 100 -4.58 -13.58 5.60
C LYS A 100 -5.36 -13.73 6.91
N GLN A 101 -5.44 -12.69 7.72
CA GLN A 101 -6.21 -12.71 8.96
C GLN A 101 -7.69 -13.04 8.71
N LYS A 102 -8.33 -12.41 7.72
CA LYS A 102 -9.70 -12.69 7.32
C LYS A 102 -9.92 -14.15 6.95
N LYS A 103 -9.01 -14.74 6.17
CA LYS A 103 -9.06 -16.17 5.81
C LYS A 103 -8.98 -17.07 7.05
N GLU A 104 -8.11 -16.77 8.01
CA GLU A 104 -8.00 -17.54 9.25
C GLU A 104 -9.25 -17.43 10.14
N VAL A 105 -9.89 -16.26 10.17
CA VAL A 105 -11.17 -16.07 10.88
C VAL A 105 -12.30 -16.85 10.23
N LEU A 106 -12.39 -16.86 8.89
CA LEU A 106 -13.45 -17.56 8.14
C LEU A 106 -13.30 -19.09 8.10
N LYS A 107 -12.13 -19.63 8.46
CA LYS A 107 -11.90 -21.07 8.57
C LYS A 107 -12.42 -21.67 9.89
N LYS A 108 -12.72 -20.83 10.89
CA LYS A 108 -13.31 -21.25 12.17
C LYS A 108 -14.82 -21.29 12.08
#